data_AF-A0A0R1SGL9-F1
#
_entry.id   AF-A0A0R1SGL9-F1
#
_cell.length_a   1.000
_cell.length_b   1.000
_cell.length_c   1.000
_cell.angle_alpha   90.00
_cell.angle_beta   90.00
_cell.angle_gamma   90.00
#
_symmetry.space_group_name_H-M   'P 1'
#
loop_
_entity.id
_entity.type
_entity.pdbx_description
1 polymer ?
#
loop_
_entity_poly.entity_id
_entity_poly.type
_entity_poly.pdbx_seq_one_letter_code
_entity_poly.pdbx_strand_id
1 'polypeptide(L)'
;MKLTTSLITKSLVLATLSVGLAFTATGTLSNTHAASTFSSKDISGPSGYFSNSKLGVAFHWKNMRTSSGVRTILVFGDFKTPQFKIGQPVNNTLSKNKRTFNASYKMINNSKLSKKNAHFKLLKLSATKYRVKLTKYQHGYIPSNSGKTYTFTLTKKSPAKSLANKFARPTLSKQYKAQMEKNLQEQYKKAKAAGKNVQDPTTDSDLQAKVTSTVNTQVNKTVKQIVKIFG
;
A
#
# COMPACT_ATOMS: atom_id res chain seq x y z
N MET A 1 -36.50 27.58 17.88
CA MET A 1 -36.96 26.22 17.49
C MET A 1 -35.85 25.53 16.70
N LYS A 2 -35.03 24.68 17.33
CA LYS A 2 -34.01 23.87 16.64
C LYS A 2 -34.71 22.63 16.05
N LEU A 3 -35.18 22.73 14.80
CA LEU A 3 -35.83 21.62 14.11
C LEU A 3 -34.82 20.69 13.44
N THR A 4 -34.82 19.44 13.90
CA THR A 4 -34.58 18.22 13.12
C THR A 4 -33.23 18.06 12.40
N THR A 5 -32.13 18.05 13.16
CA THR A 5 -30.84 17.43 12.75
C THR A 5 -30.92 15.89 12.64
N SER A 6 -32.03 15.29 13.08
CA SER A 6 -32.23 13.84 13.32
C SER A 6 -32.34 12.97 12.06
N LEU A 7 -32.79 13.52 10.92
CA LEU A 7 -33.10 12.70 9.73
C LEU A 7 -31.88 12.38 8.85
N ILE A 8 -30.83 13.22 8.86
CA ILE A 8 -29.60 12.99 8.09
C ILE A 8 -28.56 12.24 8.93
N THR A 9 -28.61 12.34 10.26
CA THR A 9 -27.63 11.70 11.16
C THR A 9 -27.73 10.17 11.24
N LYS A 10 -28.85 9.57 10.83
CA LYS A 10 -29.12 8.12 10.99
C LYS A 10 -28.53 7.23 9.90
N SER A 11 -28.06 7.77 8.78
CA SER A 11 -27.66 6.95 7.61
C SER A 11 -26.25 7.27 7.11
N LEU A 12 -25.30 7.42 8.04
CA LEU A 12 -23.88 7.55 7.70
C LEU A 12 -23.25 6.16 7.52
N VAL A 13 -23.74 5.40 6.53
CA VAL A 13 -23.20 4.08 6.19
C VAL A 13 -22.01 4.26 5.25
N LEU A 14 -20.81 4.03 5.77
CA LEU A 14 -19.59 3.89 4.96
C LEU A 14 -19.49 2.42 4.52
N ALA A 15 -19.48 2.19 3.21
CA ALA A 15 -19.09 0.89 2.66
C ALA A 15 -17.64 0.59 3.07
N THR A 16 -17.46 -0.35 3.99
CA THR A 16 -16.14 -0.86 4.39
C THR A 16 -15.52 -1.63 3.24
N LEU A 17 -14.50 -1.06 2.60
CA LEU A 17 -13.58 -1.81 1.75
C LEU A 17 -12.69 -2.68 2.65
N SER A 18 -13.15 -3.89 2.95
CA SER A 18 -12.40 -4.92 3.64
C SER A 18 -11.36 -5.53 2.71
N VAL A 19 -10.11 -5.08 2.80
CA VAL A 19 -8.96 -5.82 2.27
C VAL A 19 -8.34 -6.59 3.43
N GLY A 20 -8.89 -7.79 3.68
CA GLY A 20 -8.39 -8.70 4.70
C GLY A 20 -7.24 -9.54 4.17
N LEU A 21 -6.04 -9.34 4.73
CA LEU A 21 -4.97 -10.34 4.75
C LEU A 21 -4.13 -10.10 6.02
N ALA A 22 -4.26 -10.97 7.01
CA ALA A 22 -3.45 -10.94 8.23
C ALA A 22 -2.26 -11.89 8.06
N PHE A 23 -1.03 -11.37 8.20
CA PHE A 23 0.17 -12.19 8.30
C PHE A 23 1.10 -11.65 9.38
N THR A 24 1.49 -12.52 10.31
CA THR A 24 2.53 -12.29 11.31
C THR A 24 3.90 -12.59 10.70
N ALA A 25 4.87 -11.69 10.87
CA ALA A 25 6.25 -11.88 10.42
C ALA A 25 7.17 -12.12 11.63
N THR A 26 8.00 -13.16 11.55
CA THR A 26 9.15 -13.40 12.44
C THR A 26 10.38 -13.62 11.58
N GLY A 27 11.46 -12.89 11.85
CA GLY A 27 12.76 -13.09 11.21
C GLY A 27 13.86 -12.30 11.92
N THR A 28 14.89 -12.99 12.37
CA THR A 28 16.08 -12.46 13.04
C THR A 28 17.08 -11.86 12.04
N LEU A 29 17.87 -10.88 12.50
CA LEU A 29 18.73 -10.01 11.68
C LEU A 29 20.21 -10.30 11.93
N SER A 30 21.01 -10.41 10.87
CA SER A 30 22.46 -10.28 10.94
C SER A 30 22.90 -8.86 10.54
N ASN A 31 23.84 -8.29 11.28
CA ASN A 31 24.60 -7.08 10.89
C ASN A 31 25.77 -7.54 10.01
N THR A 32 25.97 -6.91 8.85
CA THR A 32 27.16 -7.15 8.02
C THR A 32 27.60 -5.86 7.35
N HIS A 33 28.91 -5.61 7.38
CA HIS A 33 29.60 -4.46 6.81
C HIS A 33 29.35 -4.29 5.30
N ALA A 34 29.60 -3.08 4.80
CA ALA A 34 29.12 -2.60 3.50
C ALA A 34 29.77 -3.28 2.28
N ALA A 35 29.26 -4.45 1.89
CA ALA A 35 29.59 -5.06 0.61
C ALA A 35 28.92 -4.30 -0.55
N SER A 36 29.67 -4.01 -1.61
CA SER A 36 29.15 -3.46 -2.89
C SER A 36 28.49 -4.53 -3.78
N THR A 37 28.44 -5.78 -3.30
CA THR A 37 27.91 -6.97 -3.96
C THR A 37 26.82 -7.65 -3.12
N PHE A 38 26.02 -8.49 -3.77
CA PHE A 38 25.11 -9.42 -3.14
C PHE A 38 25.87 -10.65 -2.64
N SER A 39 25.43 -11.21 -1.52
CA SER A 39 25.88 -12.52 -1.07
C SER A 39 25.15 -13.61 -1.85
N SER A 40 25.75 -14.79 -2.01
CA SER A 40 25.08 -15.92 -2.65
C SER A 40 23.77 -16.30 -1.95
N LYS A 41 23.67 -16.08 -0.63
CA LYS A 41 22.44 -16.30 0.15
C LYS A 41 21.29 -15.38 -0.25
N ASP A 42 21.57 -14.24 -0.88
CA ASP A 42 20.54 -13.30 -1.31
C ASP A 42 19.74 -13.83 -2.50
N ILE A 43 20.15 -14.95 -3.12
CA ILE A 43 19.49 -15.52 -4.29
C ILE A 43 18.04 -15.94 -4.01
N SER A 44 17.69 -16.31 -2.77
CA SER A 44 16.30 -16.58 -2.39
C SER A 44 15.43 -15.33 -2.30
N GLY A 45 16.02 -14.14 -2.40
CA GLY A 45 15.38 -12.84 -2.17
C GLY A 45 16.17 -12.05 -1.13
N PRO A 46 16.68 -10.86 -1.46
CA PRO A 46 17.39 -10.03 -0.50
C PRO A 46 16.52 -9.65 0.69
N SER A 47 17.08 -9.75 1.90
CA SER A 47 16.39 -9.37 3.12
C SER A 47 16.25 -7.86 3.25
N GLY A 48 15.14 -7.42 3.85
CA GLY A 48 14.87 -6.01 4.16
C GLY A 48 13.96 -5.32 3.15
N TYR A 49 13.73 -4.03 3.38
CA TYR A 49 12.76 -3.23 2.65
C TYR A 49 13.43 -2.23 1.74
N PHE A 50 13.15 -2.33 0.45
CA PHE A 50 13.60 -1.40 -0.56
C PHE A 50 12.55 -0.31 -0.70
N SER A 51 12.89 0.93 -0.35
CA SER A 51 11.94 2.05 -0.36
C SER A 51 12.42 3.24 -1.18
N ASN A 52 11.47 3.94 -1.80
CA ASN A 52 11.67 5.25 -2.36
C ASN A 52 10.63 6.21 -1.74
N SER A 53 11.09 6.98 -0.74
CA SER A 53 10.24 7.89 0.03
C SER A 53 9.78 9.13 -0.74
N LYS A 54 10.37 9.44 -1.91
CA LYS A 54 9.90 10.53 -2.78
C LYS A 54 8.70 10.09 -3.61
N LEU A 55 8.75 8.86 -4.12
CA LEU A 55 7.66 8.25 -4.87
C LEU A 55 6.57 7.67 -3.97
N GLY A 56 6.86 7.40 -2.70
CA GLY A 56 5.90 6.78 -1.79
C GLY A 56 5.69 5.31 -2.11
N VAL A 57 6.74 4.61 -2.54
CA VAL A 57 6.67 3.19 -2.92
C VAL A 57 7.72 2.39 -2.17
N ALA A 58 7.43 1.13 -1.88
CA ALA A 58 8.39 0.21 -1.31
C ALA A 58 8.09 -1.24 -1.73
N PHE A 59 9.09 -2.11 -1.63
CA PHE A 59 8.90 -3.54 -1.83
C PHE A 59 9.89 -4.36 -1.01
N HIS A 60 9.54 -5.63 -0.79
CA HIS A 60 10.40 -6.57 -0.08
C HIS A 60 9.96 -8.01 -0.34
N TRP A 61 10.87 -8.94 -0.06
CA TRP A 61 10.56 -10.36 0.02
C TRP A 61 9.99 -10.68 1.41
N LYS A 62 8.97 -11.54 1.46
CA LYS A 62 8.33 -12.01 2.68
C LYS A 62 8.13 -13.51 2.60
N ASN A 63 8.58 -14.22 3.63
CA ASN A 63 8.26 -15.64 3.80
C ASN A 63 6.89 -15.76 4.48
N MET A 64 6.02 -16.56 3.90
CA MET A 64 4.69 -16.86 4.43
C MET A 64 4.57 -18.35 4.70
N ARG A 65 4.18 -18.70 5.92
CA ARG A 65 3.84 -20.09 6.25
C ARG A 65 2.44 -20.40 5.71
N THR A 66 2.34 -21.49 4.98
CA THR A 66 1.10 -22.07 4.44
C THR A 66 0.95 -23.49 5.00
N SER A 67 -0.21 -24.12 4.80
CA SER A 67 -0.39 -25.56 5.10
C SER A 67 0.62 -26.44 4.36
N SER A 68 1.04 -26.02 3.16
CA SER A 68 2.04 -26.69 2.33
C SER A 68 3.51 -26.31 2.64
N GLY A 69 3.77 -25.60 3.75
CA GLY A 69 5.10 -25.14 4.13
C GLY A 69 5.35 -23.65 3.88
N VAL A 70 6.60 -23.22 3.89
CA VAL A 70 6.98 -21.80 3.75
C VAL A 70 7.11 -21.42 2.28
N ARG A 71 6.41 -20.37 1.86
CA ARG A 71 6.50 -19.80 0.52
C ARG A 71 7.00 -18.36 0.59
N THR A 72 7.99 -18.02 -0.22
CA THR A 72 8.43 -16.63 -0.38
C THR A 72 7.52 -15.92 -1.37
N ILE A 73 7.08 -14.72 -1.01
CA ILE A 73 6.39 -13.79 -1.91
C ILE A 73 7.14 -12.47 -1.98
N LEU A 74 6.84 -11.69 -3.01
CA LEU A 74 7.32 -10.33 -3.20
C LEU A 74 6.15 -9.37 -3.01
N VAL A 75 6.25 -8.48 -2.02
CA VAL A 75 5.21 -7.50 -1.72
C VAL A 75 5.62 -6.16 -2.29
N PHE A 76 4.74 -5.54 -3.06
CA PHE A 76 4.90 -4.19 -3.60
C PHE A 76 3.85 -3.28 -2.99
N GLY A 77 4.27 -2.16 -2.41
CA GLY A 77 3.38 -1.14 -1.84
C GLY A 77 3.52 0.17 -2.59
N ASP A 78 2.39 0.71 -3.04
CA ASP A 78 2.25 2.09 -3.49
C ASP A 78 1.38 2.82 -2.47
N PHE A 79 1.99 3.74 -1.71
CA PHE A 79 1.34 4.45 -0.63
C PHE A 79 0.70 5.76 -1.12
N LYS A 80 1.04 6.24 -2.33
CA LYS A 80 0.35 7.39 -2.94
C LYS A 80 -0.99 6.98 -3.53
N THR A 81 -1.02 5.82 -4.17
CA THR A 81 -2.25 5.14 -4.59
C THR A 81 -2.40 3.89 -3.71
N PRO A 82 -3.01 4.00 -2.50
CA PRO A 82 -2.92 3.04 -1.40
C PRO A 82 -3.31 1.61 -1.80
N GLN A 83 -2.36 0.87 -2.35
CA GLN A 83 -2.61 -0.45 -2.93
C GLN A 83 -1.37 -1.32 -2.73
N PHE A 84 -1.61 -2.61 -2.63
CA PHE A 84 -0.55 -3.61 -2.58
C PHE A 84 -0.69 -4.56 -3.74
N LYS A 85 0.44 -5.02 -4.23
CA LYS A 85 0.53 -6.08 -5.22
C LYS A 85 1.46 -7.15 -4.70
N ILE A 86 1.15 -8.39 -5.05
CA ILE A 86 1.94 -9.54 -4.63
C ILE A 86 2.46 -10.24 -5.88
N GLY A 87 3.75 -10.53 -5.90
CA GLY A 87 4.39 -11.39 -6.86
C GLY A 87 4.80 -12.71 -6.22
N GLN A 88 4.62 -13.81 -6.92
CA GLN A 88 5.25 -15.08 -6.60
C GLN A 88 6.59 -15.17 -7.34
N PRO A 89 7.74 -15.20 -6.63
CA PRO A 89 9.04 -15.45 -7.24
C PRO A 89 9.04 -16.76 -8.04
N VAL A 90 9.64 -16.72 -9.22
CA VAL A 90 9.80 -17.88 -10.13
C VAL A 90 11.25 -18.32 -10.16
N ASN A 91 12.15 -17.36 -10.39
CA ASN A 91 13.58 -17.61 -10.44
C ASN A 91 14.32 -16.31 -10.11
N ASN A 92 15.47 -16.43 -9.44
CA ASN A 92 16.36 -15.34 -9.15
C ASN A 92 17.79 -15.71 -9.54
N THR A 93 18.55 -14.77 -10.08
CA THR A 93 19.96 -14.99 -10.42
C THR A 93 20.81 -13.80 -10.02
N LEU A 94 22.09 -14.05 -9.78
CA LEU A 94 23.09 -13.01 -9.58
C LEU A 94 23.94 -12.86 -10.86
N SER A 95 24.33 -11.63 -11.20
CA SER A 95 25.36 -11.41 -12.21
C SER A 95 26.69 -12.03 -11.77
N LYS A 96 27.60 -12.30 -12.72
CA LYS A 96 28.93 -12.87 -12.44
C LYS A 96 29.69 -12.12 -11.34
N ASN A 97 29.67 -10.79 -11.40
CA ASN A 97 30.29 -9.90 -10.39
C ASN A 97 29.43 -9.67 -9.13
N LYS A 98 28.28 -10.34 -9.02
CA LYS A 98 27.31 -10.24 -7.92
C LYS A 98 26.83 -8.82 -7.61
N ARG A 99 26.95 -7.86 -8.54
CA ARG A 99 26.44 -6.48 -8.35
C ARG A 99 24.98 -6.32 -8.74
N THR A 100 24.46 -7.24 -9.56
CA THR A 100 23.07 -7.21 -10.03
C THR A 100 22.35 -8.47 -9.58
N PHE A 101 21.22 -8.29 -8.92
CA PHE A 101 20.25 -9.34 -8.64
C PHE A 101 19.11 -9.24 -9.66
N ASN A 102 18.85 -10.32 -10.39
CA ASN A 102 17.77 -10.41 -11.35
C ASN A 102 16.65 -11.24 -10.71
N ALA A 103 15.44 -10.70 -10.66
CA ALA A 103 14.26 -11.43 -10.20
C ALA A 103 13.27 -11.64 -11.34
N SER A 104 12.72 -12.84 -11.38
CA SER A 104 11.57 -13.24 -12.19
C SER A 104 10.42 -13.60 -11.26
N TYR A 105 9.22 -13.13 -11.56
CA TYR A 105 8.05 -13.37 -10.73
C TYR A 105 6.76 -13.38 -11.56
N LYS A 106 5.73 -14.07 -11.07
CA LYS A 106 4.37 -13.97 -11.60
C LYS A 106 3.54 -13.11 -10.68
N MET A 107 2.75 -12.19 -11.25
CA MET A 107 1.81 -11.39 -10.47
C MET A 107 0.67 -12.27 -9.96
N ILE A 108 0.26 -12.07 -8.72
CA ILE A 108 -0.97 -12.64 -8.17
C ILE A 108 -2.06 -11.58 -8.32
N ASN A 109 -3.13 -11.93 -9.04
CA ASN A 109 -4.32 -11.09 -9.20
C ASN A 109 -5.56 -11.94 -8.97
N ASN A 110 -6.45 -11.52 -8.07
CA ASN A 110 -7.65 -12.27 -7.67
C ASN A 110 -7.37 -13.76 -7.42
N SER A 111 -6.33 -14.05 -6.61
CA SER A 111 -5.87 -15.41 -6.29
C SER A 111 -5.37 -16.27 -7.45
N LYS A 112 -5.20 -15.70 -8.65
CA LYS A 112 -4.65 -16.37 -9.83
C LYS A 112 -3.28 -15.80 -10.20
N LEU A 113 -2.37 -16.67 -10.65
CA LEU A 113 -1.08 -16.26 -11.19
C LEU A 113 -1.20 -15.73 -12.61
N SER A 114 -0.44 -14.69 -12.94
CA SER A 114 -0.32 -14.20 -14.30
C SER A 114 0.30 -15.27 -15.22
N LYS A 115 -0.15 -15.32 -16.47
CA LYS A 115 0.40 -16.23 -17.48
C LYS A 115 1.88 -15.92 -17.78
N LYS A 116 2.22 -14.64 -17.88
CA LYS A 116 3.57 -14.15 -18.18
C LYS A 116 4.38 -13.88 -16.92
N ASN A 117 5.68 -14.12 -17.00
CA ASN A 117 6.64 -13.70 -15.99
C ASN A 117 6.95 -12.21 -16.17
N ALA A 118 6.98 -11.49 -15.06
CA ALA A 118 7.58 -10.17 -14.97
C ALA A 118 9.02 -10.31 -14.48
N HIS A 119 9.86 -9.37 -14.88
CA HIS A 119 11.28 -9.38 -14.55
C HIS A 119 11.73 -8.01 -14.09
N PHE A 120 12.63 -7.95 -13.11
CA PHE A 120 13.30 -6.72 -12.73
C PHE A 120 14.73 -6.99 -12.26
N LYS A 121 15.51 -5.91 -12.23
CA LYS A 121 16.90 -5.90 -11.76
C LYS A 121 17.03 -4.99 -10.55
N LEU A 122 17.78 -5.46 -9.56
CA LEU A 122 18.34 -4.66 -8.48
C LEU A 122 19.85 -4.53 -8.72
N LEU A 123 20.29 -3.33 -9.11
CA LEU A 123 21.71 -3.03 -9.18
C LEU A 123 22.15 -2.40 -7.85
N LYS A 124 23.09 -3.06 -7.16
CA LYS A 124 23.64 -2.57 -5.90
C LYS A 124 24.63 -1.43 -6.16
N LEU A 125 24.31 -0.25 -5.63
CA LEU A 125 25.19 0.91 -5.66
C LEU A 125 26.06 0.97 -4.41
N SER A 126 25.46 0.70 -3.25
CA SER A 126 26.12 0.59 -1.96
C SER A 126 25.35 -0.37 -1.06
N ALA A 127 25.77 -0.54 0.19
CA ALA A 127 25.07 -1.38 1.16
C ALA A 127 23.58 -1.05 1.30
N THR A 128 23.23 0.24 1.21
CA THR A 128 21.87 0.75 1.43
C THR A 128 21.23 1.33 0.19
N LYS A 129 21.93 1.47 -0.94
CA LYS A 129 21.40 2.12 -2.15
C LYS A 129 21.39 1.17 -3.35
N TYR A 130 20.25 1.13 -4.04
CA TYR A 130 20.00 0.22 -5.15
C TYR A 130 19.32 0.94 -6.30
N ARG A 131 19.71 0.68 -7.55
CA ARG A 131 18.95 1.12 -8.73
C ARG A 131 17.91 0.07 -9.09
N VAL A 132 16.69 0.54 -9.27
CA VAL A 132 15.52 -0.27 -9.65
C VAL A 132 14.72 0.51 -10.67
N LYS A 133 14.29 -0.16 -11.74
CA LYS A 133 13.35 0.42 -12.68
C LYS A 133 11.92 0.15 -12.24
N LEU A 134 11.06 1.16 -12.34
CA LEU A 134 9.65 1.06 -12.05
C LEU A 134 8.83 1.31 -13.30
N THR A 135 7.78 0.52 -13.46
CA THR A 135 6.73 0.75 -14.43
C THR A 135 5.38 0.87 -13.73
N LYS A 136 4.42 1.54 -14.38
CA LYS A 136 3.03 1.47 -13.95
C LYS A 136 2.45 0.13 -14.35
N TYR A 137 1.73 -0.50 -13.43
CA TYR A 137 0.93 -1.68 -13.66
C TYR A 137 -0.43 -1.43 -13.04
N GLN A 138 -1.50 -1.39 -13.84
CA GLN A 138 -2.80 -0.87 -13.39
C GLN A 138 -2.61 0.51 -12.72
N HIS A 139 -3.13 0.72 -11.51
CA HIS A 139 -3.14 2.01 -10.83
C HIS A 139 -1.91 2.28 -9.95
N GLY A 140 -0.83 1.50 -10.03
CA GLY A 140 0.34 1.70 -9.14
C GLY A 140 1.64 1.16 -9.70
N TYR A 141 2.74 1.43 -9.00
CA TYR A 141 4.08 1.05 -9.44
C TYR A 141 4.48 -0.36 -9.05
N ILE A 142 5.22 -1.03 -9.95
CA ILE A 142 5.95 -2.27 -9.66
C ILE A 142 7.38 -2.19 -10.23
N PRO A 143 8.36 -2.87 -9.59
CA PRO A 143 9.66 -3.14 -10.18
C PRO A 143 9.55 -3.90 -11.50
N SER A 144 10.20 -3.39 -12.55
CA SER A 144 10.23 -3.99 -13.89
C SER A 144 11.56 -3.69 -14.58
N ASN A 145 11.95 -4.46 -15.58
CA ASN A 145 13.06 -4.12 -16.47
C ASN A 145 12.72 -2.95 -17.43
N SER A 146 11.43 -2.65 -17.58
CA SER A 146 10.91 -1.50 -18.32
C SER A 146 10.61 -0.31 -17.40
N GLY A 147 10.43 0.86 -18.00
CA GLY A 147 10.07 2.09 -17.29
C GLY A 147 11.27 2.90 -16.80
N LYS A 148 11.04 3.74 -15.77
CA LYS A 148 12.00 4.74 -15.30
C LYS A 148 12.87 4.19 -14.17
N THR A 149 14.16 4.54 -14.18
CA THR A 149 15.12 4.14 -13.15
C THR A 149 15.05 5.06 -11.94
N TYR A 150 15.06 4.48 -10.75
CA TYR A 150 15.10 5.20 -9.49
C TYR A 150 16.11 4.59 -8.53
N THR A 151 16.59 5.40 -7.59
CA THR A 151 17.39 4.91 -6.46
C THR A 151 16.49 4.58 -5.28
N PHE A 152 16.59 3.36 -4.78
CA PHE A 152 15.91 2.84 -3.61
C PHE A 152 16.88 2.78 -2.43
N THR A 153 16.35 2.99 -1.23
CA THR A 153 17.06 2.81 0.03
C THR A 153 16.61 1.52 0.69
N LEU A 154 17.56 0.65 1.02
CA LEU A 154 17.34 -0.56 1.79
C LEU A 154 17.30 -0.21 3.29
N THR A 155 16.29 -0.70 3.98
CA THR A 155 16.09 -0.50 5.42
C THR A 155 15.72 -1.82 6.09
N LYS A 156 16.14 -2.01 7.35
CA LYS A 156 15.79 -3.20 8.13
C LYS A 156 14.36 -3.13 8.68
N LYS A 157 13.96 -1.95 9.14
CA LYS A 157 12.61 -1.69 9.67
C LYS A 157 11.67 -1.37 8.52
N SER A 158 10.43 -1.86 8.60
CA SER A 158 9.42 -1.60 7.60
C SER A 158 9.16 -0.08 7.45
N PRO A 159 9.24 0.48 6.23
CA PRO A 159 8.94 1.89 5.98
C PRO A 159 7.43 2.17 5.97
N ALA A 160 6.58 1.15 6.09
CA ALA A 160 5.13 1.26 5.87
C ALA A 160 4.47 2.33 6.73
N LYS A 161 4.81 2.41 8.03
CA LYS A 161 4.20 3.41 8.93
C LYS A 161 4.50 4.83 8.47
N SER A 162 5.74 5.11 8.11
CA SER A 162 6.17 6.43 7.62
C SER A 162 5.51 6.75 6.27
N LEU A 163 5.55 5.81 5.32
CA LEU A 163 4.98 6.02 3.99
C LEU A 163 3.45 6.12 4.01
N ALA A 164 2.77 5.32 4.83
CA ALA A 164 1.32 5.36 4.98
C ALA A 164 0.86 6.67 5.60
N ASN A 165 1.54 7.16 6.64
CA ASN A 165 1.20 8.46 7.24
C ASN A 165 1.46 9.63 6.29
N LYS A 166 2.55 9.57 5.51
CA LYS A 166 2.94 10.64 4.59
C LYS A 166 2.09 10.69 3.32
N PHE A 167 1.72 9.53 2.77
CA PHE A 167 1.07 9.44 1.46
C PHE A 167 -0.34 8.86 1.52
N ALA A 168 -0.53 7.73 2.20
CA ALA A 168 -1.82 7.04 2.17
C ALA A 168 -2.89 7.78 2.98
N ARG A 169 -2.55 8.26 4.17
CA ARG A 169 -3.49 8.98 5.05
C ARG A 169 -4.11 10.19 4.34
N PRO A 170 -3.34 11.14 3.74
CA PRO A 170 -3.93 12.26 3.00
C PRO A 170 -4.84 11.81 1.84
N THR A 171 -4.41 10.83 1.05
CA THR A 171 -5.22 10.29 -0.07
C THR A 171 -6.53 9.68 0.43
N LEU A 172 -6.48 8.84 1.46
CA LEU A 172 -7.66 8.19 2.05
C LEU A 172 -8.60 9.20 2.70
N SER A 173 -8.05 10.19 3.42
CA SER A 173 -8.86 11.28 4.00
C SER A 173 -9.64 12.02 2.91
N LYS A 174 -8.98 12.38 1.80
CA LYS A 174 -9.64 13.04 0.67
C LYS A 174 -10.73 12.16 0.05
N GLN A 175 -10.43 10.88 -0.18
CA GLN A 175 -11.37 9.93 -0.81
C GLN A 175 -12.60 9.67 0.07
N TYR A 176 -12.40 9.36 1.35
CA TYR A 176 -13.52 9.09 2.26
C TYR A 176 -14.35 10.33 2.55
N LYS A 177 -13.72 11.51 2.67
CA LYS A 177 -14.44 12.77 2.83
C LYS A 177 -15.31 13.05 1.60
N ALA A 178 -14.74 12.99 0.39
CA ALA A 178 -15.50 13.21 -0.84
C ALA A 178 -16.66 12.22 -1.01
N GLN A 179 -16.45 10.94 -0.69
CA GLN A 179 -17.51 9.94 -0.74
C GLN A 179 -18.64 10.23 0.26
N MET A 180 -18.28 10.61 1.48
CA MET A 180 -19.25 10.93 2.52
C MET A 180 -20.04 12.20 2.18
N GLU A 181 -19.37 13.25 1.72
CA GLU A 181 -20.01 14.49 1.28
C GLU A 181 -20.95 14.27 0.11
N LYS A 182 -20.55 13.44 -0.87
CA LYS A 182 -21.42 13.04 -1.99
C LYS A 182 -22.68 12.35 -1.48
N ASN A 183 -22.55 11.37 -0.58
CA ASN A 183 -23.69 10.66 -0.01
C ASN A 183 -24.63 11.60 0.78
N LEU A 184 -24.08 12.53 1.56
CA LEU A 184 -24.85 13.53 2.31
C LEU A 184 -25.60 14.49 1.37
N GLN A 185 -24.95 14.94 0.30
CA GLN A 185 -25.56 15.79 -0.71
C GLN A 185 -26.70 15.08 -1.46
N GLU A 186 -26.54 13.80 -1.78
CA GLU A 186 -27.61 12.99 -2.37
C GLU A 186 -28.80 12.83 -1.41
N GLN A 187 -28.55 12.62 -0.12
CA GLN A 187 -29.61 12.55 0.90
C GLN A 187 -30.32 13.89 1.10
N TYR A 188 -29.56 15.00 1.13
CA TYR A 188 -30.10 16.35 1.22
C TYR A 188 -31.04 16.68 0.05
N LYS A 189 -30.60 16.41 -1.19
CA LYS A 189 -31.42 16.60 -2.40
C LYS A 189 -32.72 15.80 -2.35
N LYS A 190 -32.66 14.52 -1.93
CA LYS A 190 -33.85 13.67 -1.76
C LYS A 190 -34.81 14.22 -0.70
N ALA A 191 -34.28 14.70 0.43
CA ALA A 191 -35.09 15.27 1.50
C ALA A 191 -35.77 16.59 1.08
N LYS A 192 -35.05 17.49 0.40
CA LYS A 192 -35.63 18.71 -0.18
C LYS A 192 -36.72 18.42 -1.20
N ALA A 193 -36.50 17.45 -2.10
CA ALA A 193 -37.51 17.03 -3.07
C ALA A 193 -38.77 16.45 -2.39
N ALA A 194 -38.62 15.82 -1.22
CA ALA A 194 -39.74 15.34 -0.39
C ALA A 194 -40.38 16.43 0.48
N GLY A 195 -40.11 17.71 0.23
CA GLY A 195 -40.67 18.85 0.99
C GLY A 195 -40.14 19.01 2.41
N LYS A 196 -39.08 18.29 2.80
CA LYS A 196 -38.54 18.36 4.17
C LYS A 196 -37.69 19.63 4.35
N ASN A 197 -37.89 20.30 5.49
CA ASN A 197 -37.03 21.41 5.89
C ASN A 197 -35.74 20.87 6.52
N VAL A 198 -34.76 20.55 5.67
CA VAL A 198 -33.42 20.10 6.07
C VAL A 198 -32.38 21.20 5.83
N GLN A 199 -31.42 21.31 6.75
CA GLN A 199 -30.27 22.20 6.62
C GLN A 199 -29.29 21.66 5.57
N ASP A 200 -28.58 22.56 4.86
CA ASP A 200 -27.53 22.18 3.93
C ASP A 200 -26.38 21.50 4.71
N PRO A 201 -26.01 20.26 4.35
CA PRO A 201 -24.98 19.53 5.07
C PRO A 201 -23.59 20.18 5.00
N THR A 202 -23.34 21.11 4.07
CA THR A 202 -22.05 21.83 3.94
C THR A 202 -21.91 23.00 4.91
N THR A 203 -23.02 23.55 5.39
CA THR A 203 -23.03 24.70 6.31
C THR A 203 -23.30 24.30 7.76
N ASP A 204 -23.69 23.05 8.01
CA ASP A 204 -23.85 22.48 9.36
C ASP A 204 -22.48 22.09 9.95
N SER A 205 -21.98 22.92 10.88
CA SER A 205 -20.68 22.73 11.53
C SER A 205 -20.60 21.45 12.36
N ASP A 206 -21.69 21.05 13.03
CA ASP A 206 -21.72 19.86 13.89
C ASP A 206 -21.69 18.60 13.02
N LEU A 207 -22.42 18.61 11.90
CA LEU A 207 -22.36 17.54 10.91
C LEU A 207 -20.97 17.45 10.29
N GLN A 208 -20.34 18.56 9.92
CA GLN A 208 -18.98 18.59 9.36
C GLN A 208 -17.92 18.10 10.35
N ALA A 209 -18.07 18.39 11.65
CA ALA A 209 -17.24 17.83 12.70
C ALA A 209 -17.40 16.30 12.79
N LYS A 210 -18.64 15.80 12.72
CA LYS A 210 -18.94 14.35 12.73
C LYS A 210 -18.41 13.64 11.48
N VAL A 211 -18.51 14.27 10.30
CA VAL A 211 -17.90 13.81 9.05
C VAL A 211 -16.39 13.66 9.24
N THR A 212 -15.73 14.69 9.74
CA THR A 212 -14.27 14.69 9.97
C THR A 212 -13.84 13.60 10.95
N SER A 213 -14.54 13.44 12.08
CA SER A 213 -14.26 12.40 13.07
C SER A 213 -14.44 10.98 12.49
N THR A 214 -15.51 10.77 11.72
CA THR A 214 -15.80 9.47 11.09
C THR A 214 -14.75 9.12 10.03
N VAL A 215 -14.41 10.09 9.17
CA VAL A 215 -13.32 9.94 8.18
C VAL A 215 -12.01 9.61 8.87
N ASN A 216 -11.61 10.35 9.90
CA ASN A 216 -10.36 10.11 10.63
C ASN A 216 -10.32 8.71 11.27
N THR A 217 -11.42 8.27 11.86
CA THR A 217 -11.53 6.92 12.42
C THR A 217 -11.32 5.85 11.35
N GLN A 218 -11.97 5.99 10.20
CA GLN A 218 -11.83 5.04 9.10
C GLN A 218 -10.42 5.06 8.50
N VAL A 219 -9.85 6.24 8.27
CA VAL A 219 -8.47 6.39 7.79
C VAL A 219 -7.48 5.73 8.75
N ASN A 220 -7.65 5.90 10.06
CA ASN A 220 -6.78 5.27 11.05
C ASN A 220 -6.85 3.74 11.00
N LYS A 221 -8.05 3.16 10.84
CA LYS A 221 -8.24 1.71 10.66
C LYS A 221 -7.55 1.23 9.38
N THR A 222 -7.80 1.90 8.25
CA THR A 222 -7.21 1.53 6.96
C THR A 222 -5.68 1.67 6.97
N VAL A 223 -5.13 2.73 7.54
CA VAL A 223 -3.67 2.93 7.68
C VAL A 223 -3.05 1.83 8.54
N LYS A 224 -3.67 1.43 9.66
CA LYS A 224 -3.20 0.31 10.47
C LYS A 224 -3.15 -1.00 9.66
N GLN A 225 -4.16 -1.26 8.84
CA GLN A 225 -4.20 -2.43 7.97
C GLN A 225 -3.12 -2.38 6.89
N ILE A 226 -2.93 -1.23 6.23
CA ILE A 226 -1.86 -0.98 5.26
C ILE A 226 -0.48 -1.29 5.87
N VAL A 227 -0.23 -0.81 7.09
CA VAL A 227 1.02 -1.06 7.80
C VAL A 227 1.20 -2.54 8.12
N LYS A 228 0.12 -3.24 8.54
CA LYS A 228 0.15 -4.66 8.87
C LYS A 228 0.36 -5.57 7.65
N ILE A 229 -0.27 -5.24 6.52
CA ILE A 229 -0.17 -6.05 5.29
C ILE A 229 1.26 -5.97 4.71
N PHE A 230 1.85 -4.77 4.73
CA PHE A 230 3.20 -4.55 4.21
C PHE A 230 4.32 -4.94 5.18
N GLY A 231 4.13 -4.80 6.49
CA GLY A 231 5.11 -5.27 7.49
C GLY A 231 5.17 -6.79 7.56
#